data_AF-A0A1Q2U076-F1
#
_entry.id   AF-A0A1Q2U076-F1
#
_cell.length_a   1.000
_cell.length_b   1.000
_cell.length_c   1.000
_cell.angle_alpha   90.00
_cell.angle_beta   90.00
_cell.angle_gamma   90.00
#
_symmetry.space_group_name_H-M   'P 1'
#
loop_
_entity.id
_entity.type
_entity.pdbx_description
1 polymer ?
#
loop_
_entity_poly.entity_id
_entity_poly.type
_entity_poly.pdbx_seq_one_letter_code
_entity_poly.pdbx_strand_id
1 'polypeptide(L)'
;MAKVRGILCLVAVVVSLTACGLSQGSNSQSPSTEETVNPNASGSPSTRAGTGETRETPEQNAAGNGGGAIQTAPENPQAIAQAPPPTSPPPQPTTSTSLETRCGWFSNPTPGNISLYDADREWIIGVQGGHQVAADWDWPNFAPDQWVVTNAGSYGYGCACMDVRANPSTGTIAEIRNVRAQAIAICQQDPALNRWANLFP
;
A
#
# COMPACT_ATOMS: atom_id res chain seq x y z
N MET A 1 25.11 43.37 -38.86
CA MET A 1 25.66 44.47 -38.03
C MET A 1 24.54 44.83 -37.05
N ALA A 2 24.62 44.81 -35.73
CA ALA A 2 25.72 44.72 -34.77
C ALA A 2 25.31 43.80 -33.58
N LYS A 3 26.33 43.34 -32.86
CA LYS A 3 26.33 42.34 -31.80
C LYS A 3 26.62 43.09 -30.49
N VAL A 4 25.79 42.97 -29.46
CA VAL A 4 26.12 43.46 -28.11
C VAL A 4 26.10 42.27 -27.15
N ARG A 5 27.26 42.08 -26.50
CA ARG A 5 27.59 41.04 -25.51
C ARG A 5 27.73 41.72 -24.14
N GLY A 6 27.47 40.95 -23.08
CA GLY A 6 28.04 41.15 -21.75
C GLY A 6 27.21 42.07 -20.84
N ILE A 7 27.16 41.89 -19.51
CA ILE A 7 28.16 41.37 -18.59
C ILE A 7 27.47 40.76 -17.36
N LEU A 8 28.03 39.63 -16.94
CA LEU A 8 27.86 38.94 -15.66
C LEU A 8 28.30 39.86 -14.50
N CYS A 9 27.42 40.12 -13.53
CA CYS A 9 27.83 40.66 -12.22
C CYS A 9 27.61 39.60 -11.15
N LEU A 10 28.67 38.82 -10.90
CA LEU A 10 28.92 38.15 -9.62
C LEU A 10 29.19 39.23 -8.57
N VAL A 11 28.37 39.29 -7.53
CA VAL A 11 28.77 39.93 -6.26
C VAL A 11 28.53 38.91 -5.15
N ALA A 12 29.60 38.17 -4.85
CA ALA A 12 29.74 37.47 -3.60
C ALA A 12 30.18 38.50 -2.54
N VAL A 13 29.41 38.65 -1.46
CA VAL A 13 29.89 39.32 -0.24
C VAL A 13 30.06 38.26 0.82
N VAL A 14 31.31 38.09 1.21
CA VAL A 14 31.85 37.11 2.13
C VAL A 14 31.99 37.77 3.51
N VAL A 15 31.42 37.11 4.51
CA VAL A 15 31.86 37.01 5.91
C VAL A 15 31.83 38.28 6.79
N SER A 16 31.13 38.15 7.91
CA SER A 16 31.58 38.72 9.18
C SER A 16 31.35 37.71 10.30
N LEU A 17 32.46 37.23 10.88
CA LEU A 17 32.49 36.53 12.15
C LEU A 17 32.14 37.50 13.28
N THR A 18 31.34 37.05 14.24
CA THR A 18 31.51 37.47 15.63
C THR A 18 31.19 36.28 16.53
N ALA A 19 32.23 35.75 17.16
CA ALA A 19 32.13 34.85 18.30
C ALA A 19 32.42 35.66 19.56
N CYS A 20 31.58 35.52 20.59
CA CYS A 20 32.00 35.66 21.98
C CYS A 20 30.98 34.93 22.86
N GLY A 21 31.45 33.92 23.58
CA GLY A 21 30.65 33.09 24.49
C GLY A 21 30.53 33.64 25.91
N LEU A 22 30.00 32.75 26.77
CA LEU A 22 29.79 32.75 28.24
C LEU A 22 28.29 32.57 28.53
N SER A 23 27.80 31.80 29.50
CA SER A 23 28.31 30.81 30.46
C SER A 23 27.09 30.43 31.33
N GLN A 24 27.13 29.26 31.98
CA GLN A 24 26.24 28.77 33.07
C GLN A 24 24.87 28.23 32.58
N GLY A 25 24.42 27.02 32.90
CA GLY A 25 24.69 26.16 34.04
C GLY A 25 23.45 26.13 34.92
N SER A 26 22.61 25.08 34.82
CA SER A 26 21.71 24.63 35.90
C SER A 26 21.07 23.29 35.58
N ASN A 27 21.52 22.28 36.32
CA ASN A 27 20.80 21.05 36.64
C ASN A 27 19.45 21.40 37.28
N SER A 28 18.37 20.72 36.89
CA SER A 28 17.18 20.58 37.72
C SER A 28 16.51 19.25 37.44
N GLN A 29 16.33 18.50 38.52
CA GLN A 29 15.74 17.19 38.63
C GLN A 29 14.28 17.14 38.15
N SER A 30 13.89 15.94 37.72
CA SER A 30 12.52 15.49 37.48
C SER A 30 11.54 15.86 38.60
N PRO A 31 10.25 15.82 38.27
CA PRO A 31 9.37 14.92 39.03
C PRO A 31 8.69 13.91 38.11
N SER A 32 8.88 12.64 38.46
CA SER A 32 8.00 11.55 38.09
C SER A 32 6.63 11.78 38.74
N THR A 33 5.56 11.74 37.96
CA THR A 33 4.18 11.54 38.41
C THR A 33 3.57 10.52 37.44
N GLU A 34 3.45 9.27 37.91
CA GLU A 34 2.19 8.67 38.35
C GLU A 34 1.34 8.15 37.19
N GLU A 35 1.67 6.92 36.79
CA GLU A 35 0.76 5.77 36.87
C GLU A 35 -0.74 6.09 36.90
N THR A 36 -1.41 6.04 35.75
CA THR A 36 -2.84 5.70 35.70
C THR A 36 -2.93 4.20 35.43
N VAL A 37 -2.89 3.42 36.51
CA VAL A 37 -3.40 2.04 36.54
C VAL A 37 -4.90 2.11 36.28
N ASN A 38 -5.35 1.43 35.23
CA ASN A 38 -6.75 1.18 34.95
C ASN A 38 -7.18 -0.04 35.80
N PRO A 39 -8.02 0.11 36.84
CA PRO A 39 -8.45 -1.02 37.64
C PRO A 39 -9.81 -1.47 37.14
N ASN A 40 -9.82 -2.47 36.24
CA ASN A 40 -11.04 -3.28 36.07
C ASN A 40 -10.68 -4.72 35.70
N ALA A 41 -10.18 -5.43 36.70
CA ALA A 41 -10.22 -6.88 36.77
C ALA A 41 -10.56 -7.27 38.20
N SER A 42 -11.78 -7.79 38.42
CA SER A 42 -12.22 -8.71 39.50
C SER A 42 -13.76 -8.78 39.45
N GLY A 43 -14.45 -9.92 39.43
CA GLY A 43 -14.08 -11.31 39.64
C GLY A 43 -15.27 -12.21 39.24
N SER A 44 -15.04 -13.45 38.80
CA SER A 44 -14.94 -14.68 39.63
C SER A 44 -16.15 -15.60 39.32
N PRO A 45 -16.21 -16.85 39.82
CA PRO A 45 -15.90 -18.04 39.03
C PRO A 45 -17.09 -19.02 38.97
N SER A 46 -17.03 -20.03 38.10
CA SER A 46 -17.80 -21.25 38.37
C SER A 46 -17.13 -22.48 37.78
N THR A 47 -16.54 -23.24 38.69
CA THR A 47 -16.06 -24.61 38.51
C THR A 47 -17.26 -25.56 38.42
N ARG A 48 -17.28 -26.49 37.46
CA ARG A 48 -17.78 -27.85 37.73
C ARG A 48 -17.22 -28.90 36.77
N ALA A 49 -16.89 -30.02 37.39
CA ALA A 49 -16.31 -31.27 36.92
C ALA A 49 -16.95 -31.93 35.69
N GLY A 50 -16.16 -32.77 35.02
CA GLY A 50 -16.62 -33.77 34.05
C GLY A 50 -15.49 -34.73 33.65
N THR A 51 -15.48 -35.88 34.28
CA THR A 51 -14.62 -37.06 34.04
C THR A 51 -15.01 -37.77 32.74
N GLY A 52 -14.05 -38.43 32.08
CA GLY A 52 -14.33 -39.64 31.26
C GLY A 52 -14.29 -39.47 29.73
N GLU A 53 -13.19 -39.97 29.14
CA GLU A 53 -13.17 -41.02 28.11
C GLU A 53 -14.26 -41.04 27.03
N THR A 54 -13.84 -41.00 25.76
CA THR A 54 -13.96 -42.09 24.75
C THR A 54 -13.93 -41.49 23.33
N ARG A 55 -13.01 -42.04 22.54
CA ARG A 55 -12.87 -41.93 21.08
C ARG A 55 -14.13 -42.44 20.39
N GLU A 56 -14.68 -41.72 19.43
CA GLU A 56 -15.20 -42.26 18.15
C GLU A 56 -15.84 -41.18 17.27
N THR A 57 -15.42 -41.19 16.01
CA THR A 57 -15.94 -40.40 14.89
C THR A 57 -17.28 -40.97 14.44
N PRO A 58 -18.21 -40.13 13.95
CA PRO A 58 -19.03 -40.57 12.83
C PRO A 58 -19.11 -39.52 11.71
N GLU A 59 -18.61 -39.97 10.56
CA GLU A 59 -19.19 -39.89 9.24
C GLU A 59 -20.71 -39.62 9.19
N GLN A 60 -21.15 -38.66 8.37
CA GLN A 60 -22.36 -38.74 7.51
C GLN A 60 -22.63 -37.42 6.78
N ASN A 61 -22.34 -37.38 5.48
CA ASN A 61 -22.99 -36.49 4.53
C ASN A 61 -23.84 -37.34 3.59
N ALA A 62 -25.13 -37.06 3.54
CA ALA A 62 -26.08 -37.68 2.62
C ALA A 62 -26.97 -36.62 1.97
N ALA A 63 -27.49 -37.01 0.80
CA ALA A 63 -28.43 -36.34 -0.11
C ALA A 63 -27.79 -35.45 -1.20
N GLY A 64 -27.97 -35.71 -2.50
CA GLY A 64 -28.78 -36.75 -3.15
C GLY A 64 -29.01 -36.46 -4.63
N ASN A 65 -29.81 -37.34 -5.22
CA ASN A 65 -30.45 -37.32 -6.56
C ASN A 65 -29.57 -37.88 -7.70
N GLY A 66 -29.78 -39.11 -8.16
CA GLY A 66 -30.93 -39.58 -8.96
C GLY A 66 -30.49 -39.58 -10.43
N GLY A 67 -30.65 -40.56 -11.30
CA GLY A 67 -31.33 -41.84 -11.40
C GLY A 67 -31.20 -42.25 -12.89
N GLY A 68 -31.29 -43.54 -13.23
CA GLY A 68 -31.56 -43.95 -14.61
C GLY A 68 -30.45 -44.69 -15.37
N ALA A 69 -30.42 -46.01 -15.15
CA ALA A 69 -30.68 -47.03 -16.18
C ALA A 69 -29.64 -47.30 -17.31
N ILE A 70 -29.27 -48.58 -17.33
CA ILE A 70 -29.03 -49.54 -18.43
C ILE A 70 -27.66 -49.67 -19.13
N GLN A 71 -27.28 -50.95 -19.25
CA GLN A 71 -26.54 -51.65 -20.31
C GLN A 71 -25.08 -52.01 -20.03
N THR A 72 -24.91 -53.30 -19.72
CA THR A 72 -23.70 -54.12 -19.92
C THR A 72 -23.30 -54.12 -21.40
N ALA A 73 -22.06 -53.75 -21.68
CA ALA A 73 -21.33 -54.07 -22.91
C ALA A 73 -19.83 -54.24 -22.58
N PRO A 74 -19.11 -55.13 -23.29
CA PRO A 74 -17.75 -55.54 -22.94
C PRO A 74 -16.72 -54.44 -23.15
N GLU A 75 -15.72 -54.40 -22.26
CA GLU A 75 -14.57 -53.52 -22.33
C GLU A 75 -13.80 -53.74 -23.65
N ASN A 76 -13.86 -52.75 -24.54
CA ASN A 76 -12.83 -52.53 -25.56
C ASN A 76 -11.94 -51.36 -25.09
N PRO A 77 -10.71 -51.59 -24.59
CA PRO A 77 -9.90 -50.57 -23.94
C PRO A 77 -9.25 -49.51 -24.85
N GLN A 78 -9.71 -49.30 -26.08
CA GLN A 78 -9.02 -48.43 -27.03
C GLN A 78 -9.95 -47.44 -27.75
N ALA A 79 -10.38 -46.39 -27.05
CA ALA A 79 -10.61 -45.05 -27.62
C ALA A 79 -11.17 -44.09 -26.56
N ILE A 80 -10.33 -43.62 -25.63
CA ILE A 80 -10.57 -42.33 -24.97
C ILE A 80 -9.69 -41.34 -25.71
N ALA A 81 -10.28 -40.58 -26.64
CA ALA A 81 -9.59 -39.49 -27.30
C ALA A 81 -9.15 -38.49 -26.22
N GLN A 82 -7.85 -38.41 -25.99
CA GLN A 82 -7.25 -37.39 -25.15
C GLN A 82 -7.48 -36.04 -25.83
N ALA A 83 -8.25 -35.16 -25.20
CA ALA A 83 -8.26 -33.76 -25.59
C ALA A 83 -6.80 -33.25 -25.50
N PRO A 84 -6.29 -32.50 -26.49
CA PRO A 84 -4.94 -31.96 -26.41
C PRO A 84 -4.82 -31.09 -25.15
N PRO A 85 -3.68 -31.12 -24.45
CA PRO A 85 -3.47 -30.26 -23.29
C PRO A 85 -3.66 -28.80 -23.71
N PRO A 86 -4.22 -27.93 -22.85
CA PRO A 86 -4.28 -26.49 -23.14
C PRO A 86 -2.85 -26.00 -23.37
N THR A 87 -2.50 -25.72 -24.63
CA THR A 87 -1.15 -25.38 -25.08
C THR A 87 -0.78 -23.92 -24.81
N SER A 88 -1.48 -23.26 -23.89
CA SER A 88 -1.22 -21.88 -23.52
C SER A 88 -1.41 -21.73 -22.01
N PRO A 89 -0.37 -21.29 -21.27
CA PRO A 89 -0.59 -20.77 -19.93
C PRO A 89 -1.69 -19.70 -20.00
N PRO A 90 -2.58 -19.59 -19.00
CA PRO A 90 -3.45 -18.43 -18.89
C PRO A 90 -2.58 -17.17 -18.98
N PRO A 91 -3.04 -16.08 -19.61
CA PRO A 91 -2.24 -14.87 -19.77
C PRO A 91 -1.75 -14.45 -18.40
N GLN A 92 -0.46 -14.67 -18.14
CA GLN A 92 0.12 -14.26 -16.87
C GLN A 92 0.14 -12.73 -16.90
N PRO A 93 -0.34 -12.07 -15.84
CA PRO A 93 -0.24 -10.63 -15.73
C PRO A 93 1.23 -10.26 -15.96
N THR A 94 1.50 -9.47 -17.00
CA THR A 94 2.87 -9.04 -17.34
C THR A 94 3.31 -7.95 -16.38
N THR A 95 3.65 -8.34 -15.16
CA THR A 95 4.31 -7.45 -14.22
C THR A 95 5.68 -7.10 -14.76
N SER A 96 6.05 -5.81 -14.77
CA SER A 96 7.38 -5.40 -15.18
C SER A 96 8.45 -6.08 -14.30
N THR A 97 9.49 -6.61 -14.92
CA THR A 97 10.63 -7.19 -14.18
C THR A 97 11.57 -6.11 -13.64
N SER A 98 11.54 -4.91 -14.24
CA SER A 98 12.28 -3.73 -13.79
C SER A 98 11.46 -2.88 -12.82
N LEU A 99 12.18 -2.25 -11.87
CA LEU A 99 11.67 -1.13 -11.10
C LEU A 99 11.63 0.12 -11.97
N GLU A 100 10.56 0.89 -11.84
CA GLU A 100 10.38 2.19 -12.45
C GLU A 100 9.99 3.21 -11.39
N THR A 101 10.45 4.46 -11.57
CA THR A 101 10.06 5.56 -10.69
C THR A 101 8.77 6.17 -11.21
N ARG A 102 7.73 6.18 -10.37
CA ARG A 102 6.45 6.85 -10.65
C ARG A 102 6.20 7.95 -9.63
N CYS A 103 5.79 9.11 -10.11
CA CYS A 103 5.51 10.29 -9.30
C CYS A 103 4.11 10.79 -9.60
N GLY A 104 3.37 11.18 -8.57
CA GLY A 104 2.01 11.67 -8.75
C GLY A 104 1.26 11.84 -7.45
N TRP A 105 -0.05 11.99 -7.58
CA TRP A 105 -0.95 12.09 -6.44
C TRP A 105 -1.05 10.74 -5.75
N PHE A 106 -0.60 10.68 -4.50
CA PHE A 106 -0.73 9.53 -3.64
C PHE A 106 -1.98 9.70 -2.78
N SER A 107 -2.95 8.80 -2.95
CA SER A 107 -4.28 8.92 -2.37
C SER A 107 -4.60 7.72 -1.50
N ASN A 108 -5.14 7.98 -0.33
CA ASN A 108 -5.70 6.99 0.58
C ASN A 108 -6.96 7.59 1.24
N PRO A 109 -8.10 7.67 0.54
CA PRO A 109 -9.30 8.35 1.03
C PRO A 109 -10.07 7.53 2.08
N THR A 110 -9.85 6.22 2.14
CA THR A 110 -10.47 5.30 3.10
C THR A 110 -9.49 4.16 3.40
N PRO A 111 -9.56 3.52 4.59
CA PRO A 111 -8.53 2.56 5.00
C PRO A 111 -8.31 1.45 3.97
N GLY A 112 -7.07 1.19 3.59
CA GLY A 112 -6.73 0.11 2.66
C GLY A 112 -7.10 0.34 1.20
N ASN A 113 -7.62 1.52 0.84
CA ASN A 113 -7.86 1.92 -0.55
C ASN A 113 -6.80 2.95 -0.95
N ILE A 114 -5.71 2.49 -1.58
CA ILE A 114 -4.49 3.25 -1.79
C ILE A 114 -4.18 3.24 -3.28
N SER A 115 -3.93 4.41 -3.87
CA SER A 115 -3.61 4.55 -5.29
C SER A 115 -2.63 5.68 -5.56
N LEU A 116 -1.84 5.54 -6.63
CA LEU A 116 -1.00 6.60 -7.19
C LEU A 116 -1.56 7.05 -8.54
N TYR A 117 -1.83 8.33 -8.70
CA TYR A 117 -2.29 8.92 -9.96
C TYR A 117 -1.15 9.71 -10.59
N ASP A 118 -0.57 9.16 -11.65
CA ASP A 118 0.51 9.81 -12.41
C ASP A 118 0.05 10.23 -13.82
N ALA A 119 0.99 10.67 -14.65
CA ALA A 119 0.73 11.08 -16.03
C ALA A 119 0.10 9.97 -16.89
N ASP A 120 0.40 8.70 -16.59
CA ASP A 120 -0.03 7.56 -17.41
C ASP A 120 -1.42 7.08 -17.00
N ARG A 121 -1.62 6.76 -15.70
CA ARG A 121 -2.90 6.24 -15.18
C ARG A 121 -3.02 6.36 -13.65
N GLU A 122 -4.14 5.86 -13.15
CA GLU A 122 -4.26 5.42 -11.77
C GLU A 122 -3.57 4.06 -11.62
N TRP A 123 -2.76 3.94 -10.58
CA TRP A 123 -2.07 2.73 -10.19
C TRP A 123 -2.59 2.27 -8.83
N ILE A 124 -3.28 1.13 -8.85
CA ILE A 124 -3.86 0.55 -7.64
C ILE A 124 -2.74 -0.08 -6.81
N ILE A 125 -2.56 0.42 -5.59
CA ILE A 125 -1.64 -0.13 -4.58
C ILE A 125 -2.38 -1.06 -3.64
N GLY A 126 -3.59 -0.69 -3.24
CA GLY A 126 -4.44 -1.48 -2.36
C GLY A 126 -5.91 -1.16 -2.55
N VAL A 127 -6.78 -2.17 -2.47
CA VAL A 127 -8.24 -2.01 -2.37
C VAL A 127 -8.79 -2.99 -1.36
N GLN A 128 -9.71 -2.54 -0.50
CA GLN A 128 -10.31 -3.41 0.52
C GLN A 128 -10.97 -4.64 -0.12
N GLY A 129 -10.58 -5.83 0.36
CA GLY A 129 -11.12 -7.10 -0.14
C GLY A 129 -10.60 -7.52 -1.52
N GLY A 130 -9.56 -6.85 -2.06
CA GLY A 130 -9.02 -7.13 -3.39
C GLY A 130 -7.50 -7.09 -3.45
N HIS A 131 -6.96 -6.46 -4.50
CA HIS A 131 -5.51 -6.34 -4.72
C HIS A 131 -4.85 -5.58 -3.58
N GLN A 132 -3.74 -6.11 -3.06
CA GLN A 132 -2.89 -5.46 -2.07
C GLN A 132 -1.44 -5.73 -2.43
N VAL A 133 -0.62 -4.67 -2.53
CA VAL A 133 0.84 -4.83 -2.39
C VAL A 133 1.11 -5.45 -1.00
N ALA A 134 2.15 -6.29 -0.92
CA ALA A 134 2.59 -6.88 0.35
C ALA A 134 2.70 -5.81 1.45
N ALA A 135 2.41 -6.16 2.71
CA ALA A 135 2.23 -5.18 3.77
C ALA A 135 3.54 -4.54 4.31
N ASP A 136 4.71 -4.95 3.79
CA ASP A 136 6.04 -4.61 4.30
C ASP A 136 6.76 -3.51 3.51
N TRP A 137 6.06 -2.44 3.16
CA TRP A 137 6.67 -1.22 2.59
C TRP A 137 6.41 0.00 3.47
N ASP A 138 7.35 0.94 3.44
CA ASP A 138 7.27 2.17 4.22
C ASP A 138 6.18 3.09 3.69
N TRP A 139 5.44 3.77 4.57
CA TRP A 139 4.49 4.81 4.15
C TRP A 139 5.24 6.12 3.85
N PRO A 140 4.81 6.91 2.84
CA PRO A 140 5.38 8.24 2.64
C PRO A 140 5.20 9.11 3.89
N ASN A 141 6.32 9.59 4.44
CA ASN A 141 6.34 10.50 5.57
C ASN A 141 6.15 11.95 5.09
N PHE A 142 4.93 12.46 5.17
CA PHE A 142 4.60 13.83 4.77
C PHE A 142 4.97 14.84 5.86
N ALA A 143 5.59 15.95 5.47
CA ALA A 143 5.70 17.11 6.34
C ALA A 143 4.31 17.71 6.62
N PRO A 144 4.18 18.54 7.68
CA PRO A 144 2.95 19.29 7.92
C PRO A 144 2.47 20.01 6.66
N ASP A 145 1.15 20.04 6.46
CA ASP A 145 0.47 20.67 5.32
C ASP A 145 0.79 20.07 3.94
N GLN A 146 1.56 18.97 3.86
CA GLN A 146 1.80 18.24 2.60
C GLN A 146 0.85 17.05 2.40
N TRP A 147 -0.01 16.81 3.39
CA TRP A 147 -1.09 15.83 3.37
C TRP A 147 -2.43 16.55 3.57
N VAL A 148 -3.32 16.46 2.59
CA VAL A 148 -4.66 17.03 2.65
C VAL A 148 -5.62 15.98 3.16
N VAL A 149 -6.18 16.20 4.34
CA VAL A 149 -7.19 15.33 4.95
C VAL A 149 -8.55 15.60 4.32
N THR A 150 -9.24 14.56 3.84
CA THR A 150 -10.49 14.70 3.06
C THR A 150 -11.76 14.28 3.79
N ASN A 151 -11.65 13.64 4.96
CA ASN A 151 -12.77 13.13 5.73
C ASN A 151 -12.47 13.13 7.24
N ALA A 152 -13.43 12.66 8.04
CA ALA A 152 -13.19 12.43 9.47
C ALA A 152 -12.14 11.33 9.65
N GLY A 153 -10.97 11.70 10.19
CA GLY A 153 -9.83 10.80 10.39
C GLY A 153 -8.52 11.41 9.87
N SER A 154 -7.57 10.54 9.49
CA SER A 154 -6.27 10.91 8.91
C SER A 154 -6.13 10.52 7.44
N TYR A 155 -7.24 10.15 6.77
CA TYR A 155 -7.25 9.77 5.35
C TYR A 155 -7.26 11.01 4.45
N GLY A 156 -6.72 10.85 3.25
CA GLY A 156 -6.40 12.02 2.45
C GLY A 156 -5.55 11.72 1.22
N TYR A 157 -4.87 12.75 0.74
CA TYR A 157 -3.94 12.67 -0.37
C TYR A 157 -2.75 13.60 -0.18
N GLY A 158 -1.67 13.31 -0.90
CA GLY A 158 -0.49 14.16 -1.00
C GLY A 158 0.26 13.88 -2.30
N CYS A 159 1.43 14.48 -2.46
CA CYS A 159 2.30 14.23 -3.61
C CYS A 159 3.40 13.24 -3.22
N ALA A 160 3.64 12.19 -3.99
CA ALA A 160 4.71 11.24 -3.68
C ALA A 160 5.39 10.72 -4.96
N CYS A 161 6.59 10.18 -4.76
CA CYS A 161 7.27 9.38 -5.76
C CYS A 161 7.66 8.04 -5.17
N MET A 162 7.58 7.00 -5.99
CA MET A 162 7.87 5.62 -5.58
C MET A 162 8.63 4.86 -6.66
N ASP A 163 9.51 3.97 -6.22
CA ASP A 163 10.20 3.02 -7.09
C ASP A 163 9.44 1.69 -7.02
N VAL A 164 8.81 1.30 -8.12
CA VAL A 164 7.79 0.26 -8.15
C VAL A 164 7.99 -0.75 -9.27
N ARG A 165 7.50 -1.98 -9.06
CA ARG A 165 7.16 -2.86 -10.18
C ARG A 165 5.68 -2.71 -10.44
N ALA A 166 5.33 -2.21 -11.62
CA ALA A 166 3.95 -2.02 -12.01
C ALA A 166 3.51 -3.12 -12.97
N ASN A 167 2.23 -3.44 -12.93
CA ASN A 167 1.58 -4.29 -13.91
C ASN A 167 0.72 -3.42 -14.82
N PRO A 168 1.22 -3.03 -16.00
CA PRO A 168 0.49 -2.15 -16.91
C PRO A 168 -0.78 -2.78 -17.46
N SER A 169 -0.87 -4.12 -17.50
CA SER A 169 -2.05 -4.83 -18.01
C SER A 169 -3.24 -4.75 -17.04
N THR A 170 -2.98 -4.67 -15.74
CA THR A 170 -4.01 -4.59 -14.68
C THR A 170 -4.12 -3.21 -14.04
N GLY A 171 -3.16 -2.31 -14.28
CA GLY A 171 -3.09 -1.01 -13.61
C GLY A 171 -2.78 -1.13 -12.11
N THR A 172 -2.10 -2.19 -11.69
CA THR A 172 -1.76 -2.43 -10.28
C THR A 172 -0.27 -2.27 -10.03
N ILE A 173 0.11 -1.89 -8.82
CA ILE A 173 1.49 -1.99 -8.33
C ILE A 173 1.67 -3.38 -7.73
N ALA A 174 2.70 -4.10 -8.13
CA ALA A 174 3.02 -5.43 -7.61
C ALA A 174 4.03 -5.39 -6.46
N GLU A 175 4.89 -4.36 -6.43
CA GLU A 175 5.97 -4.20 -5.46
C GLU A 175 6.33 -2.73 -5.31
N ILE A 176 6.61 -2.30 -4.08
CA ILE A 176 7.13 -0.97 -3.76
C ILE A 176 8.46 -1.17 -3.06
N ARG A 177 9.53 -0.56 -3.59
CA ARG A 177 10.87 -0.63 -3.00
C ARG A 177 11.26 0.57 -2.17
N ASN A 178 10.75 1.72 -2.56
CA ASN A 178 11.06 2.99 -1.94
C ASN A 178 9.90 3.94 -2.19
N VAL A 179 9.61 4.79 -1.21
CA VAL A 179 8.63 5.86 -1.34
C VAL A 179 9.15 7.11 -0.67
N ARG A 180 8.86 8.25 -1.28
CA ARG A 180 9.19 9.56 -0.74
C ARG A 180 8.01 10.50 -0.90
N ALA A 181 7.62 11.13 0.20
CA ALA A 181 6.72 12.28 0.13
C ALA A 181 7.39 13.41 -0.65
N GLN A 182 6.58 14.21 -1.31
CA GLN A 182 6.95 15.42 -2.03
C GLN A 182 6.12 16.58 -1.49
N ALA A 183 6.57 17.81 -1.76
CA ALA A 183 5.72 18.96 -1.51
C ALA A 183 4.46 18.87 -2.38
N ILE A 184 3.28 19.14 -1.81
CA ILE A 184 2.00 19.00 -2.53
C ILE A 184 1.96 19.89 -3.78
N ALA A 185 2.61 21.06 -3.69
CA ALA A 185 2.77 22.00 -4.80
C ALA A 185 3.42 21.38 -6.05
N ILE A 186 4.27 20.36 -5.89
CA ILE A 186 4.89 19.67 -7.04
C ILE A 186 3.81 19.04 -7.92
N CYS A 187 2.86 18.32 -7.32
CA CYS A 187 1.78 17.70 -8.08
C CYS A 187 0.74 18.72 -8.55
N GLN A 188 0.48 19.79 -7.79
CA GLN A 188 -0.43 20.88 -8.20
C GLN A 188 0.08 21.64 -9.43
N GLN A 189 1.40 21.76 -9.57
CA GLN A 189 2.04 22.53 -10.65
C GLN A 189 2.47 21.66 -11.83
N ASP A 190 2.32 20.34 -11.74
CA ASP A 190 2.71 19.41 -12.80
C ASP A 190 1.64 19.36 -13.91
N PRO A 191 1.92 19.87 -15.13
CA PRO A 191 0.95 19.86 -16.22
C PRO A 191 0.56 18.45 -16.66
N ALA A 192 1.41 17.45 -16.42
CA ALA A 192 1.13 16.05 -16.75
C ALA A 192 0.01 15.47 -15.86
N LEU A 193 -0.25 16.09 -14.71
CA LEU A 193 -1.28 15.67 -13.76
C LEU A 193 -2.59 16.47 -13.89
N ASN A 194 -2.69 17.42 -14.83
CA ASN A 194 -3.87 18.28 -15.00
C ASN A 194 -5.19 17.53 -15.18
N ARG A 195 -5.16 16.33 -15.79
CA ARG A 195 -6.37 15.50 -15.95
C ARG A 195 -6.98 15.05 -14.61
N TRP A 196 -6.19 15.10 -13.54
CA TRP A 196 -6.58 14.75 -12.19
C TRP A 196 -6.92 15.95 -11.31
N ALA A 197 -6.80 17.18 -11.81
CA ALA A 197 -6.94 18.39 -11.00
C ALA A 197 -8.29 18.50 -10.27
N ASN A 198 -9.36 17.93 -10.84
CA ASN A 198 -10.69 17.93 -10.20
C ASN A 198 -10.81 16.88 -9.07
N LEU A 199 -9.95 15.87 -9.03
CA LEU A 199 -9.91 14.86 -7.97
C LEU A 199 -9.04 15.31 -6.79
N PHE A 200 -8.06 16.19 -7.05
CA PHE A 200 -7.09 16.69 -6.06
C PHE A 200 -7.03 18.23 -6.11
N PRO A 201 -8.07 18.91 -5.61
CA PRO A 201 -8.15 20.37 -5.60
C PRO A 201 -7.13 21.02 -4.64
#